data_AF-A0A9D0KKV6-F1
#
_entry.id   AF-A0A9D0KKV6-F1
#
_cell.length_a   1.000
_cell.length_b   1.000
_cell.length_c   1.000
_cell.angle_alpha   90.00
_cell.angle_beta   90.00
_cell.angle_gamma   90.00
#
_symmetry.space_group_name_H-M   'P 1'
#
loop_
_entity.id
_entity.type
_entity.pdbx_description
1 polymer ?
#
loop_
_entity_poly.entity_id
_entity_poly.type
_entity_poly.pdbx_seq_one_letter_code
_entity_poly.pdbx_strand_id
1 'polypeptide(L)'
;MSVAEGRVFQLEIIDPEGNHRKVTIGERLTIGRQQGNDVVLPDQRVSRRHALIECQGEVCHIVDLASSNGTYIGGERLPPNVPTPLNPEVEVIVGGCRLKLVTVPIPAAAEGPKPSAVEAPAEVPAAVEEAEERQEEQKVPLSEALSGAPPPRRPKRRGPPPPPGAPGPPTSAPGEPPLPVGLEVRSWRLLQYLPGIYQTDFASRFLGIFEAILTPIEWTIDNFDLYLRPDTTPLAFLDWLASWFGLTFDSTWTEEKRRQLIKEAHQIFARRGTRWALSRVLEIYTGYAPKIIDTDPSLEPFTFRVILPGEAAHYDRALLERLIEAHKPAHTMYSLEFTP
;
A
#
# COMPACT_ATOMS: atom_id res chain seq x y z
N MET A 1 -0.94 -23.66 -17.15
CA MET A 1 -2.18 -24.37 -17.57
C MET A 1 -3.32 -23.63 -16.87
N SER A 2 -4.20 -22.92 -17.55
CA SER A 2 -5.09 -23.39 -18.62
C SER A 2 -5.25 -22.32 -19.71
N VAL A 3 -4.80 -22.67 -20.92
CA VAL A 3 -5.11 -21.94 -22.15
C VAL A 3 -6.45 -22.50 -22.61
N ALA A 4 -7.55 -21.89 -22.16
CA ALA A 4 -8.87 -22.15 -22.72
C ALA A 4 -9.02 -21.27 -23.97
N GLU A 5 -9.09 -21.93 -25.13
CA GLU A 5 -9.40 -21.38 -26.45
C GLU A 5 -8.67 -20.08 -26.84
N GLY A 6 -7.39 -20.17 -27.22
CA GLY A 6 -6.83 -19.41 -28.37
C GLY A 6 -7.20 -17.92 -28.53
N ARG A 7 -7.56 -17.19 -27.48
CA ARG A 7 -8.09 -15.83 -27.50
C ARG A 7 -7.39 -15.02 -26.43
N VAL A 8 -6.99 -13.81 -26.78
CA VAL A 8 -6.44 -12.84 -25.82
C VAL A 8 -7.45 -11.72 -25.64
N PHE A 9 -7.63 -11.31 -24.40
CA PHE A 9 -8.41 -10.13 -24.08
C PHE A 9 -7.55 -8.89 -24.31
N GLN A 10 -8.08 -7.91 -25.02
CA GLN A 10 -7.50 -6.58 -25.16
C GLN A 10 -8.44 -5.56 -24.52
N LEU A 11 -7.86 -4.63 -23.79
CA LEU A 11 -8.53 -3.44 -23.30
C LEU A 11 -8.26 -2.30 -24.29
N GLU A 12 -9.30 -1.82 -24.94
CA GLU A 12 -9.27 -0.56 -25.68
C GLU A 12 -9.60 0.59 -24.74
N ILE A 13 -8.78 1.64 -24.80
CA ILE A 13 -8.81 2.78 -23.90
C ILE A 13 -8.95 4.02 -24.76
N ILE A 14 -9.98 4.82 -24.50
CA ILE A 14 -10.21 6.10 -25.14
C ILE A 14 -10.12 7.18 -24.07
N ASP A 15 -9.11 8.02 -24.19
CA ASP A 15 -8.90 9.18 -23.32
C ASP A 15 -9.93 10.28 -23.60
N PRO A 16 -10.18 11.20 -22.66
CA PRO A 16 -11.09 12.33 -22.89
C PRO A 16 -10.65 13.25 -24.06
N GLU A 17 -9.36 13.25 -24.40
CA GLU A 17 -8.80 13.99 -25.55
C GLU A 17 -9.00 13.28 -26.90
N GLY A 18 -9.57 12.06 -26.89
CA GLY A 18 -9.79 11.25 -28.09
C GLY A 18 -8.61 10.38 -28.50
N ASN A 19 -7.56 10.28 -27.66
CA ASN A 19 -6.44 9.36 -27.91
C ASN A 19 -6.88 7.91 -27.65
N HIS A 20 -6.49 7.01 -28.55
CA HIS A 20 -6.89 5.60 -28.50
C HIS A 20 -5.65 4.72 -28.23
N ARG A 21 -5.72 3.88 -27.20
CA ARG A 21 -4.67 2.93 -26.81
C ARG A 21 -5.27 1.53 -26.67
N LYS A 22 -4.51 0.50 -27.05
CA LYS A 22 -4.88 -0.90 -26.80
C LYS A 22 -3.85 -1.56 -25.89
N VAL A 23 -4.31 -2.38 -24.94
CA VAL A 23 -3.45 -3.10 -24.00
C VAL A 23 -3.93 -4.54 -23.90
N THR A 24 -3.03 -5.50 -24.07
CA THR A 24 -3.36 -6.91 -23.87
C THR A 24 -3.49 -7.20 -22.37
N ILE A 25 -4.59 -7.84 -21.99
CA ILE A 25 -4.86 -8.28 -20.62
C ILE A 25 -4.33 -9.72 -20.48
N GLY A 26 -3.48 -9.93 -19.46
CA GLY A 26 -3.03 -11.26 -19.04
C GLY A 26 -4.02 -11.88 -18.04
N GLU A 27 -3.51 -12.52 -16.99
CA GLU A 27 -4.36 -13.00 -15.88
C GLU A 27 -4.90 -11.83 -15.03
N ARG A 28 -4.11 -10.76 -14.93
CA ARG A 28 -4.37 -9.62 -14.07
C ARG A 28 -3.88 -8.33 -14.72
N LEU A 29 -4.65 -7.25 -14.59
CA LEU A 29 -4.30 -5.93 -15.11
C LEU A 29 -4.79 -4.83 -14.16
N THR A 30 -3.88 -3.97 -13.71
CA THR A 30 -4.13 -2.87 -12.78
C THR A 30 -4.32 -1.55 -13.52
N ILE A 31 -5.30 -0.75 -13.07
CA ILE A 31 -5.64 0.54 -13.66
C ILE A 31 -5.57 1.63 -12.58
N GLY A 32 -4.91 2.74 -12.87
CA GLY A 32 -4.88 3.89 -11.96
C GLY A 32 -4.01 5.04 -12.47
N ARG A 33 -3.99 6.17 -11.74
CA ARG A 33 -3.20 7.35 -12.13
C ARG A 33 -1.72 7.26 -11.77
N GLN A 34 -1.36 6.45 -10.78
CA GLN A 34 0.03 6.37 -10.31
C GLN A 34 0.89 5.59 -11.31
N GLN A 35 2.14 6.04 -11.50
CA GLN A 35 3.15 5.22 -12.19
C GLN A 35 3.37 3.90 -11.44
N GLY A 36 3.33 2.78 -12.16
CA GLY A 36 3.41 1.43 -11.60
C GLY A 36 2.12 0.59 -11.73
N ASN A 37 1.01 1.16 -12.23
CA ASN A 37 -0.10 0.36 -12.75
C ASN A 37 0.20 -0.07 -14.19
N ASP A 38 -0.36 -1.20 -14.62
CA ASP A 38 -0.23 -1.70 -16.01
C ASP A 38 -0.87 -0.72 -17.00
N VAL A 39 -1.98 -0.10 -16.59
CA VAL A 39 -2.65 0.98 -17.29
C VAL A 39 -2.62 2.23 -16.44
N VAL A 40 -1.72 3.14 -16.80
CA VAL A 40 -1.62 4.47 -16.22
C VAL A 40 -2.56 5.43 -16.95
N LEU A 41 -3.58 5.93 -16.25
CA LEU A 41 -4.52 6.94 -16.74
C LEU A 41 -4.24 8.28 -16.03
N PRO A 42 -3.57 9.26 -16.68
CA PRO A 42 -3.14 10.51 -16.03
C PRO A 42 -4.28 11.52 -15.79
N ASP A 43 -5.48 11.07 -15.41
CA ASP A 43 -6.65 11.93 -15.10
C ASP A 43 -6.81 12.08 -13.58
N GLN A 44 -6.93 13.31 -13.07
CA GLN A 44 -7.09 13.59 -11.64
C GLN A 44 -8.32 12.91 -11.00
N ARG A 45 -9.35 12.61 -11.79
CA ARG A 45 -10.53 11.87 -11.34
C ARG A 45 -10.25 10.37 -11.13
N VAL A 46 -9.11 9.88 -11.61
CA VAL A 46 -8.67 8.51 -11.42
C VAL A 46 -7.79 8.41 -10.17
N SER A 47 -8.22 7.61 -9.20
CA SER A 47 -7.43 7.24 -8.02
C SER A 47 -6.08 6.59 -8.39
N ARG A 48 -5.11 6.68 -7.47
CA ARG A 48 -3.75 6.14 -7.67
C ARG A 48 -3.74 4.68 -8.11
N ARG A 49 -4.52 3.85 -7.42
CA ARG A 49 -4.94 2.50 -7.82
C ARG A 49 -6.46 2.54 -7.84
N HIS A 50 -7.06 2.43 -9.01
CA HIS A 50 -8.48 2.72 -9.20
C HIS A 50 -9.29 1.43 -9.36
N ALA A 51 -8.88 0.60 -10.31
CA ALA A 51 -9.58 -0.63 -10.62
C ALA A 51 -8.58 -1.74 -10.94
N LEU A 52 -9.07 -2.96 -10.85
CA LEU A 52 -8.36 -4.18 -11.16
C LEU A 52 -9.21 -5.02 -12.09
N ILE A 53 -8.62 -5.51 -13.17
CA ILE A 53 -9.22 -6.53 -14.03
C ILE A 53 -8.51 -7.86 -13.76
N GLU A 54 -9.28 -8.90 -13.50
CA GLU A 54 -8.81 -10.28 -13.35
C GLU A 54 -9.55 -11.15 -14.37
N CYS A 55 -8.80 -11.89 -15.19
CA CYS A 55 -9.36 -12.80 -16.17
C CYS A 55 -9.00 -14.24 -15.81
N GLN A 56 -10.01 -15.09 -15.67
CA GLN A 56 -9.87 -16.51 -15.40
C GLN A 56 -10.53 -17.30 -16.53
N GLY A 57 -9.71 -17.91 -17.39
CA GLY A 57 -10.21 -18.58 -18.59
C GLY A 57 -10.87 -17.58 -19.55
N GLU A 58 -12.16 -17.78 -19.86
CA GLU A 58 -12.93 -16.90 -20.75
C GLU A 58 -13.69 -15.78 -20.03
N VAL A 59 -13.60 -15.70 -18.70
CA VAL A 59 -14.36 -14.72 -17.92
C VAL A 59 -13.42 -13.68 -17.33
N CYS A 60 -13.69 -12.41 -17.60
CA CYS A 60 -13.02 -11.30 -16.95
C CYS A 60 -13.97 -10.63 -15.94
N HIS A 61 -13.42 -10.28 -14.78
CA HIS A 61 -14.08 -9.49 -13.76
C HIS A 61 -13.31 -8.20 -13.56
N ILE A 62 -14.03 -7.11 -13.27
CA ILE A 62 -13.45 -5.86 -12.83
C ILE A 62 -13.85 -5.59 -11.38
N VAL A 63 -12.89 -5.10 -10.60
CA VAL A 63 -13.04 -4.73 -9.19
C VAL A 63 -12.66 -3.27 -9.03
N ASP A 64 -13.59 -2.45 -8.53
CA ASP A 64 -13.26 -1.09 -8.09
C ASP A 64 -12.50 -1.15 -6.76
N LEU A 65 -11.28 -0.62 -6.69
CA LEU A 65 -10.42 -0.69 -5.50
C LEU A 65 -10.71 0.45 -4.51
N ALA A 66 -12.00 0.63 -4.19
CA ALA A 66 -12.50 1.74 -3.39
C ALA A 66 -12.06 3.11 -3.93
N SER A 67 -12.28 3.33 -5.23
CA SER A 67 -11.89 4.56 -5.88
C SER A 67 -12.75 5.74 -5.43
N SER A 68 -12.17 6.95 -5.47
CA SER A 68 -12.82 8.16 -4.95
C SER A 68 -14.06 8.56 -5.76
N ASN A 69 -14.02 8.35 -7.08
CA ASN A 69 -15.10 8.73 -8.00
C ASN A 69 -15.92 7.52 -8.51
N GLY A 70 -15.48 6.30 -8.21
CA GLY A 70 -16.11 5.07 -8.68
C GLY A 70 -15.73 4.67 -10.10
N THR A 71 -15.85 3.37 -10.36
CA THR A 71 -15.88 2.75 -11.69
C THR A 71 -17.33 2.52 -12.09
N TYR A 72 -17.67 2.76 -13.36
CA TYR A 72 -19.03 2.59 -13.88
C TYR A 72 -19.04 1.58 -15.02
N ILE A 73 -20.03 0.68 -15.07
CA ILE A 73 -20.27 -0.25 -16.17
C ILE A 73 -21.66 0.00 -16.73
N GLY A 74 -21.78 0.29 -18.03
CA GLY A 74 -23.09 0.53 -18.65
C GLY A 74 -23.86 1.70 -18.03
N GLY A 75 -23.17 2.64 -17.39
CA GLY A 75 -23.75 3.79 -16.70
C GLY A 75 -24.05 3.56 -15.20
N GLU A 76 -23.99 2.33 -14.70
CA GLU A 76 -24.19 2.03 -13.28
C GLU A 76 -22.86 2.01 -12.52
N ARG A 77 -22.83 2.58 -11.32
CA ARG A 77 -21.64 2.60 -10.47
C ARG A 77 -21.44 1.25 -9.80
N LEU A 78 -20.23 0.71 -9.91
CA LEU A 78 -19.87 -0.54 -9.23
C LEU A 78 -19.76 -0.37 -7.71
N PRO A 79 -20.19 -1.37 -6.92
CA PRO A 79 -19.87 -1.43 -5.51
C PRO A 79 -18.36 -1.64 -5.30
N PRO A 80 -17.74 -0.95 -4.32
CA PRO A 80 -16.30 -1.05 -4.08
C PRO A 80 -15.91 -2.45 -3.58
N ASN A 81 -14.79 -2.96 -4.06
CA ASN A 81 -14.20 -4.26 -3.73
C ASN A 81 -15.07 -5.49 -4.04
N VAL A 82 -16.06 -5.36 -4.91
CA VAL A 82 -16.91 -6.48 -5.37
C VAL A 82 -16.56 -6.84 -6.81
N PRO A 83 -16.12 -8.08 -7.09
CA PRO A 83 -15.90 -8.53 -8.45
C PRO A 83 -17.17 -8.51 -9.28
N THR A 84 -17.16 -7.73 -10.36
CA THR A 84 -18.29 -7.59 -11.27
C THR A 84 -17.89 -8.14 -12.65
N PRO A 85 -18.70 -9.01 -13.29
CA PRO A 85 -18.39 -9.53 -14.62
C PRO A 85 -18.25 -8.42 -15.66
N LEU A 86 -17.16 -8.46 -16.41
CA LEU A 86 -16.84 -7.53 -17.47
C LEU A 86 -17.18 -8.15 -18.82
N ASN A 87 -18.29 -7.70 -19.41
CA ASN A 87 -18.78 -8.21 -20.69
C ASN A 87 -18.15 -7.39 -21.86
N PRO A 88 -17.63 -8.02 -22.95
CA PRO A 88 -17.02 -7.31 -24.08
C PRO A 88 -17.89 -6.25 -24.78
N GLU A 89 -19.21 -6.36 -24.65
CA GLU A 89 -20.15 -5.44 -25.29
C GLU A 89 -20.43 -4.17 -24.48
N VAL A 90 -20.01 -4.13 -23.21
CA VAL A 90 -20.37 -3.05 -22.29
C VAL A 90 -19.18 -2.11 -22.06
N GLU A 91 -19.47 -0.81 -22.12
CA GLU A 91 -18.47 0.23 -21.86
C GLU A 91 -18.28 0.43 -20.36
N VAL A 92 -17.01 0.57 -19.96
CA VAL A 92 -16.60 0.89 -18.60
C VAL A 92 -16.04 2.30 -18.56
N ILE A 93 -16.48 3.09 -17.59
CA ILE A 93 -15.99 4.45 -17.38
C ILE A 93 -15.16 4.48 -16.10
N VAL A 94 -13.92 4.96 -16.23
CA VAL A 94 -12.98 5.18 -15.12
C VAL A 94 -12.48 6.63 -15.20
N GLY A 95 -12.95 7.47 -14.28
CA GLY A 95 -12.70 8.92 -14.34
C GLY A 95 -13.30 9.53 -15.61
N GLY A 96 -12.46 10.06 -16.51
CA GLY A 96 -12.86 10.53 -17.84
C GLY A 96 -12.58 9.58 -19.00
N CYS A 97 -11.98 8.43 -18.73
CA CYS A 97 -11.57 7.49 -19.77
C CYS A 97 -12.65 6.44 -20.00
N ARG A 98 -12.86 6.08 -21.26
CA ARG A 98 -13.77 5.02 -21.68
C ARG A 98 -12.96 3.78 -22.02
N LEU A 99 -13.31 2.65 -21.41
CA LEU A 99 -12.62 1.38 -21.54
C LEU A 99 -13.58 0.36 -22.15
N LYS A 100 -13.10 -0.44 -23.10
CA LYS A 100 -13.86 -1.51 -23.71
C LYS A 100 -13.04 -2.78 -23.79
N LEU A 101 -13.62 -3.90 -23.39
CA LEU A 101 -13.01 -5.21 -23.52
C LEU A 101 -13.28 -5.76 -24.92
N VAL A 102 -12.23 -6.17 -25.62
CA VAL A 102 -12.30 -6.75 -26.96
C VAL A 102 -11.56 -8.09 -26.94
N THR A 103 -12.21 -9.14 -27.44
CA THR A 103 -11.59 -10.46 -27.55
C THR A 103 -11.00 -10.62 -28.95
N VAL A 104 -9.69 -10.88 -29.02
CA VAL A 104 -8.97 -11.07 -30.29
C VAL A 104 -8.50 -12.52 -30.39
N PRO A 105 -8.76 -13.23 -31.50
CA PRO A 105 -8.22 -14.58 -31.70
C PRO A 105 -6.69 -14.53 -31.84
N ILE A 106 -6.01 -15.43 -31.13
CA ILE A 106 -4.55 -15.59 -31.17
C ILE A 106 -4.16 -16.10 -32.57
N PRO A 107 -3.35 -15.37 -33.34
CA PRO A 107 -2.77 -15.92 -34.56
C PRO A 107 -1.83 -17.08 -34.17
N ALA A 108 -2.06 -18.25 -34.76
CA ALA A 108 -1.20 -19.42 -34.58
C ALA A 108 0.25 -19.07 -34.94
N ALA A 109 1.18 -19.44 -34.06
CA ALA A 109 2.58 -19.07 -34.10
C ALA A 109 3.26 -19.35 -35.46
N ALA A 110 4.00 -18.35 -35.96
CA ALA A 110 5.08 -18.55 -36.93
C ALA A 110 6.38 -17.96 -36.33
N GLU A 111 7.42 -18.78 -36.42
CA GLU A 111 8.80 -18.71 -35.94
C GLU A 111 9.52 -17.34 -36.09
N GLY A 112 10.41 -17.02 -35.15
CA GLY A 112 11.58 -16.15 -35.43
C GLY A 112 12.79 -16.99 -35.87
N PRO A 113 13.97 -16.42 -36.26
CA PRO A 113 14.38 -15.00 -36.18
C PRO A 113 15.12 -14.44 -37.44
N LYS A 114 15.21 -13.11 -37.60
CA LYS A 114 16.46 -12.30 -37.74
C LYS A 114 16.21 -10.80 -38.04
N PRO A 115 17.14 -9.91 -37.64
CA PRO A 115 17.03 -8.45 -37.77
C PRO A 115 17.75 -7.90 -39.01
N SER A 116 17.18 -6.87 -39.67
CA SER A 116 17.85 -5.79 -40.42
C SER A 116 16.75 -4.91 -41.08
N ALA A 117 16.51 -3.65 -40.68
CA ALA A 117 17.14 -2.40 -41.18
C ALA A 117 16.57 -1.99 -42.57
N VAL A 118 16.24 -0.75 -42.98
CA VAL A 118 16.41 0.67 -42.56
C VAL A 118 15.35 1.47 -43.34
N GLU A 119 14.88 2.64 -42.87
CA GLU A 119 15.02 3.94 -43.60
C GLU A 119 14.32 5.13 -42.91
N ALA A 120 15.15 6.14 -42.57
CA ALA A 120 14.79 7.54 -42.35
C ALA A 120 14.66 8.27 -43.71
N PRO A 121 14.18 9.53 -43.76
CA PRO A 121 15.08 10.72 -43.69
C PRO A 121 14.39 11.94 -42.98
N ALA A 122 14.94 13.13 -42.69
CA ALA A 122 16.20 13.88 -42.78
C ALA A 122 15.94 15.21 -41.98
N GLU A 123 16.76 15.62 -41.00
CA GLU A 123 17.96 16.49 -41.03
C GLU A 123 17.79 18.05 -40.91
N VAL A 124 18.21 18.58 -39.73
CA VAL A 124 19.13 19.73 -39.39
C VAL A 124 18.93 21.17 -39.94
N PRO A 125 19.61 22.26 -39.43
CA PRO A 125 20.89 22.34 -38.66
C PRO A 125 20.88 23.38 -37.49
N ALA A 126 21.93 23.80 -36.77
CA ALA A 126 23.39 23.59 -36.68
C ALA A 126 23.90 24.26 -35.37
N ALA A 127 25.02 23.74 -34.81
CA ALA A 127 26.24 24.42 -34.29
C ALA A 127 26.12 25.62 -33.30
N VAL A 128 26.98 25.93 -32.32
CA VAL A 128 28.32 25.58 -31.76
C VAL A 128 28.38 26.34 -30.39
N GLU A 129 29.05 25.93 -29.30
CA GLU A 129 30.47 26.17 -28.91
C GLU A 129 30.60 25.69 -27.43
N GLU A 130 31.49 24.73 -27.11
CA GLU A 130 32.78 24.86 -26.36
C GLU A 130 32.65 25.19 -24.84
N ALA A 131 33.00 24.28 -23.93
CA ALA A 131 34.34 23.94 -23.35
C ALA A 131 34.71 24.89 -22.19
N GLU A 132 34.71 24.44 -20.92
CA GLU A 132 35.82 23.99 -20.04
C GLU A 132 35.26 24.16 -18.60
N GLU A 133 35.65 23.51 -17.50
CA GLU A 133 36.91 22.96 -17.05
C GLU A 133 36.66 22.08 -15.79
N ARG A 134 37.63 21.25 -15.45
CA ARG A 134 37.63 20.31 -14.31
C ARG A 134 37.86 21.03 -12.98
N GLN A 135 37.33 20.47 -11.89
CA GLN A 135 38.06 20.37 -10.62
C GLN A 135 37.49 19.25 -9.72
N GLU A 136 38.40 18.39 -9.28
CA GLU A 136 38.26 17.46 -8.16
C GLU A 136 37.95 18.22 -6.87
N GLU A 137 37.15 17.65 -5.97
CA GLU A 137 37.54 17.52 -4.55
C GLU A 137 36.58 16.62 -3.73
N GLN A 138 37.22 15.59 -3.14
CA GLN A 138 37.07 15.11 -1.76
C GLN A 138 35.76 14.45 -1.27
N LYS A 139 35.87 13.12 -1.15
CA LYS A 139 35.17 12.29 -0.16
C LYS A 139 35.45 12.78 1.27
N VAL A 140 34.40 12.91 2.08
CA VAL A 140 34.48 12.90 3.55
C VAL A 140 33.63 11.72 4.07
N PRO A 141 34.16 10.89 4.99
CA PRO A 141 33.49 9.68 5.46
C PRO A 141 32.37 9.98 6.46
N LEU A 142 31.23 9.28 6.31
CA LEU A 142 30.12 9.30 7.25
C LEU A 142 30.41 8.33 8.41
N SER A 143 31.30 8.74 9.32
CA SER A 143 31.54 8.02 10.57
C SER A 143 32.10 8.95 11.65
N GLU A 144 31.24 9.81 12.22
CA GLU A 144 31.33 10.33 13.59
C GLU A 144 30.23 11.39 13.82
N ALA A 145 29.04 10.95 14.18
CA ALA A 145 28.02 11.80 14.81
C ALA A 145 26.93 10.96 15.51
N LEU A 146 27.34 9.98 16.31
CA LEU A 146 26.48 9.36 17.34
C LEU A 146 26.97 9.80 18.71
N SER A 147 26.92 11.10 18.96
CA SER A 147 26.95 11.69 20.29
C SER A 147 26.33 13.09 20.22
N GLY A 148 25.03 13.13 19.97
CA GLY A 148 24.22 14.34 20.06
C GLY A 148 22.98 14.01 20.89
N ALA A 149 22.80 14.71 21.99
CA ALA A 149 21.63 14.64 22.86
C ALA A 149 20.32 14.66 22.06
N PRO A 150 19.22 14.05 22.58
CA PRO A 150 17.94 14.03 21.88
C PRO A 150 17.54 15.46 21.46
N PRO A 151 17.04 15.66 20.23
CA PRO A 151 16.63 16.98 19.78
C PRO A 151 15.58 17.53 20.76
N PRO A 152 15.60 18.84 21.07
CA PRO A 152 14.61 19.41 21.99
C PRO A 152 13.23 19.09 21.44
N ARG A 153 12.38 18.49 22.30
CA ARG A 153 10.96 18.26 22.01
C ARG A 153 10.42 19.57 21.43
N ARG A 154 9.96 19.53 20.18
CA ARG A 154 9.19 20.64 19.61
C ARG A 154 8.15 21.01 20.66
N PRO A 155 8.09 22.26 21.14
CA PRO A 155 7.02 22.63 22.04
C PRO A 155 5.73 22.28 21.31
N LYS A 156 4.82 21.57 22.00
CA LYS A 156 3.42 21.46 21.55
C LYS A 156 3.06 22.86 21.06
N ARG A 157 2.69 23.01 19.78
CA ARG A 157 2.08 24.27 19.33
C ARG A 157 0.91 24.47 20.28
N ARG A 158 1.10 25.32 21.29
CA ARG A 158 0.01 25.79 22.12
C ARG A 158 -0.87 26.48 21.11
N GLY A 159 -2.07 25.95 20.91
CA GLY A 159 -3.15 26.78 20.40
C GLY A 159 -3.19 28.08 21.21
N PRO A 160 -3.75 29.16 20.65
CA PRO A 160 -3.91 30.41 21.38
C PRO A 160 -4.44 30.11 22.81
N PRO A 161 -3.87 30.74 23.85
CA PRO A 161 -4.32 30.48 25.22
C PRO A 161 -5.84 30.69 25.29
N PRO A 162 -6.58 29.81 26.01
CA PRO A 162 -8.00 30.07 26.23
C PRO A 162 -8.13 31.45 26.89
N PRO A 163 -9.16 32.24 26.51
CA PRO A 163 -9.39 33.54 27.13
C PRO A 163 -9.51 33.39 28.66
N PRO A 164 -9.02 34.37 29.44
CA PRO A 164 -9.05 34.27 30.89
C PRO A 164 -10.50 34.26 31.40
N GLY A 165 -10.87 33.19 32.11
CA GLY A 165 -12.12 33.06 32.85
C GLY A 165 -13.23 32.32 32.11
N ALA A 166 -13.13 31.00 31.99
CA ALA A 166 -14.31 30.18 31.73
C ALA A 166 -15.07 29.98 33.06
N PRO A 167 -16.37 30.32 33.14
CA PRO A 167 -17.20 29.78 34.21
C PRO A 167 -17.23 28.25 34.08
N GLY A 168 -17.09 27.54 35.21
CA GLY A 168 -17.13 26.08 35.24
C GLY A 168 -18.42 25.52 34.61
N PRO A 169 -18.45 24.23 34.22
CA PRO A 169 -19.60 23.65 33.55
C PRO A 169 -20.86 23.87 34.41
N PRO A 170 -21.98 24.36 33.84
CA PRO A 170 -23.22 24.41 34.58
C PRO A 170 -23.61 22.96 34.91
N THR A 171 -23.76 22.67 36.20
CA THR A 171 -24.37 21.42 36.67
C THR A 171 -25.69 21.24 35.93
N SER A 172 -25.87 20.07 35.33
CA SER A 172 -27.10 19.70 34.62
C SER A 172 -28.32 20.02 35.49
N ALA A 173 -29.33 20.65 34.90
CA ALA A 173 -30.60 20.86 35.58
C ALA A 173 -31.18 19.49 35.97
N PRO A 174 -31.77 19.35 37.18
CA PRO A 174 -32.26 18.07 37.66
C PRO A 174 -33.45 17.61 36.80
N GLY A 175 -33.25 16.57 35.97
CA GLY A 175 -34.32 15.92 35.20
C GLY A 175 -33.97 15.40 33.81
N GLU A 176 -32.83 15.75 33.21
CA GLU A 176 -32.44 15.23 31.89
C GLU A 176 -31.73 13.87 32.01
N PRO A 177 -32.08 12.88 31.16
CA PRO A 177 -31.40 11.58 31.16
C PRO A 177 -29.91 11.77 30.83
N PRO A 178 -29.00 11.03 31.49
CA PRO A 178 -27.57 11.15 31.23
C PRO A 178 -27.29 10.77 29.78
N LEU A 179 -26.68 11.69 29.04
CA LEU A 179 -26.23 11.42 27.68
C LEU A 179 -25.09 10.41 27.66
N PRO A 180 -24.86 9.70 26.54
CA PRO A 180 -23.71 8.81 26.38
C PRO A 180 -22.40 9.54 26.66
N VAL A 181 -21.40 8.82 27.18
CA VAL A 181 -20.09 9.37 27.52
C VAL A 181 -19.48 10.06 26.30
N GLY A 182 -19.20 11.37 26.41
CA GLY A 182 -18.65 12.21 25.33
C GLY A 182 -19.68 13.00 24.52
N LEU A 183 -20.98 12.88 24.82
CA LEU A 183 -22.04 13.74 24.26
C LEU A 183 -22.51 14.72 25.33
N GLU A 184 -22.15 15.99 25.17
CA GLU A 184 -22.64 17.06 26.01
C GLU A 184 -23.64 17.89 25.19
N VAL A 185 -24.80 18.24 25.77
CA VAL A 185 -25.85 19.03 25.09
C VAL A 185 -25.33 20.41 24.65
N ARG A 186 -24.24 20.89 25.26
CA ARG A 186 -23.67 22.22 25.09
C ARG A 186 -22.17 22.13 24.85
N SER A 187 -21.68 22.73 23.77
CA SER A 187 -20.24 22.95 23.57
C SER A 187 -19.76 24.07 24.48
N TRP A 188 -18.66 23.85 25.18
CA TRP A 188 -17.96 24.92 25.91
C TRP A 188 -16.59 25.21 25.32
N ARG A 189 -15.98 24.20 24.68
CA ARG A 189 -14.65 24.32 24.09
C ARG A 189 -14.66 25.12 22.80
N LEU A 190 -15.69 25.01 21.97
CA LEU A 190 -15.80 25.82 20.75
C LEU A 190 -16.32 27.24 21.04
N LEU A 191 -17.16 27.39 22.06
CA LEU A 191 -17.78 28.67 22.43
C LEU A 191 -16.75 29.71 22.91
N GLN A 192 -15.67 29.26 23.57
CA GLN A 192 -14.59 30.14 24.03
C GLN A 192 -13.82 30.84 22.89
N TYR A 193 -13.90 30.32 21.66
CA TYR A 193 -13.27 30.92 20.49
C TYR A 193 -14.13 31.98 19.82
N LEU A 194 -15.40 32.12 20.22
CA LEU A 194 -16.30 33.14 19.69
C LEU A 194 -16.30 34.41 20.57
N PRO A 195 -16.40 35.61 19.95
CA PRO A 195 -16.65 36.85 20.68
C PRO A 195 -17.89 36.76 21.58
N GLY A 196 -17.88 37.45 22.72
CA GLY A 196 -18.94 37.38 23.74
C GLY A 196 -20.37 37.61 23.22
N ILE A 197 -20.54 38.43 22.18
CA ILE A 197 -21.84 38.69 21.54
C ILE A 197 -22.48 37.45 20.91
N TYR A 198 -21.68 36.43 20.56
CA TYR A 198 -22.15 35.18 19.96
C TYR A 198 -22.27 34.04 20.99
N GLN A 199 -21.93 34.28 22.26
CA GLN A 199 -21.99 33.28 23.33
C GLN A 199 -23.43 33.12 23.86
N THR A 200 -24.32 32.67 22.98
CA THR A 200 -25.74 32.45 23.27
C THR A 200 -26.03 30.98 23.58
N ASP A 201 -27.14 30.68 24.27
CA ASP A 201 -27.58 29.30 24.52
C ASP A 201 -27.75 28.51 23.21
N PHE A 202 -28.35 29.15 22.20
CA PHE A 202 -28.46 28.57 20.85
C PHE A 202 -27.10 28.22 20.26
N ALA A 203 -26.14 29.16 20.27
CA ALA A 203 -24.80 28.90 19.73
C ALA A 203 -24.09 27.77 20.47
N SER A 204 -24.25 27.68 21.80
CA SER A 204 -23.67 26.58 22.60
C SER A 204 -24.24 25.21 22.22
N ARG A 205 -25.56 25.12 21.96
CA ARG A 205 -26.22 23.87 21.55
C ARG A 205 -25.90 23.51 20.10
N PHE A 206 -25.86 24.51 19.22
CA PHE A 206 -25.51 24.34 17.80
C PHE A 206 -24.07 23.85 17.64
N LEU A 207 -23.11 24.49 18.30
CA LEU A 207 -21.71 24.09 18.27
C LEU A 207 -21.46 22.76 19.00
N GLY A 208 -22.31 22.39 19.97
CA GLY A 208 -22.29 21.07 20.61
C GLY A 208 -22.40 19.91 19.63
N ILE A 209 -23.18 20.07 18.55
CA ILE A 209 -23.31 19.06 17.49
C ILE A 209 -21.97 18.84 16.77
N PHE A 210 -21.27 19.93 16.42
CA PHE A 210 -19.98 19.85 15.75
C PHE A 210 -18.90 19.33 16.69
N GLU A 211 -18.90 19.75 17.96
CA GLU A 211 -17.97 19.24 18.96
C GLU A 211 -18.14 17.73 19.13
N ALA A 212 -19.37 17.22 19.24
CA ALA A 212 -19.63 15.79 19.31
C ALA A 212 -19.11 14.98 18.11
N ILE A 213 -19.13 15.56 16.90
CA ILE A 213 -18.61 14.92 15.68
C ILE A 213 -17.08 14.99 15.64
N LEU A 214 -16.49 16.12 16.04
CA LEU A 214 -15.05 16.37 15.92
C LEU A 214 -14.24 15.76 17.06
N THR A 215 -14.77 15.69 18.29
CA THR A 215 -14.06 15.19 19.46
C THR A 215 -13.50 13.77 19.26
N PRO A 216 -14.23 12.79 18.71
CA PRO A 216 -13.66 11.46 18.43
C PRO A 216 -12.48 11.49 17.44
N ILE A 217 -12.54 12.40 16.46
CA ILE A 217 -11.48 12.59 15.46
C ILE A 217 -10.25 13.20 16.13
N GLU A 218 -10.43 14.26 16.92
CA GLU A 218 -9.34 14.88 17.71
C GLU A 218 -8.68 13.86 18.64
N TRP A 219 -9.49 13.06 19.35
CA TRP A 219 -8.98 12.02 20.22
C TRP A 219 -8.18 10.97 19.46
N THR A 220 -8.65 10.56 18.28
CA THR A 220 -7.92 9.60 17.42
C THR A 220 -6.59 10.18 16.95
N ILE A 221 -6.56 11.48 16.60
CA ILE A 221 -5.33 12.17 16.17
C ILE A 221 -4.35 12.30 17.34
N ASP A 222 -4.83 12.73 18.51
CA ASP A 222 -4.00 12.92 19.71
C ASP A 222 -3.37 11.61 20.20
N ASN A 223 -4.06 10.48 19.97
CA ASN A 223 -3.62 9.14 20.37
C ASN A 223 -3.14 8.29 19.17
N PHE A 224 -2.83 8.92 18.04
CA PHE A 224 -2.41 8.20 16.83
C PHE A 224 -1.09 7.43 17.03
N ASP A 225 -0.26 7.83 17.99
CA ASP A 225 0.95 7.11 18.36
C ASP A 225 0.66 5.68 18.86
N LEU A 226 -0.52 5.42 19.43
CA LEU A 226 -0.95 4.08 19.84
C LEU A 226 -1.18 3.14 18.65
N TYR A 227 -1.55 3.68 17.50
CA TYR A 227 -1.74 2.92 16.25
C TYR A 227 -0.41 2.53 15.61
N LEU A 228 0.65 3.30 15.86
CA LEU A 228 2.00 3.00 15.34
C LEU A 228 2.74 1.96 16.17
N ARG A 229 2.29 1.68 17.40
CA ARG A 229 2.90 0.69 18.28
C ARG A 229 2.34 -0.71 17.99
N PRO A 230 3.18 -1.69 17.60
CA PRO A 230 2.72 -3.05 17.30
C PRO A 230 2.06 -3.76 18.48
N ASP A 231 2.33 -3.35 19.71
CA ASP A 231 1.75 -3.96 20.92
C ASP A 231 0.32 -3.47 21.21
N THR A 232 -0.04 -2.23 20.81
CA THR A 232 -1.33 -1.60 21.15
C THR A 232 -2.26 -1.38 19.96
N THR A 233 -1.73 -1.46 18.74
CA THR A 233 -2.49 -1.18 17.53
C THR A 233 -3.63 -2.20 17.32
N PRO A 234 -4.79 -1.79 16.79
CA PRO A 234 -5.87 -2.73 16.45
C PRO A 234 -5.43 -3.76 15.40
N LEU A 235 -6.00 -4.97 15.45
CA LEU A 235 -5.67 -6.07 14.52
C LEU A 235 -5.82 -5.67 13.04
N ALA A 236 -6.89 -4.94 12.70
CA ALA A 236 -7.14 -4.46 11.34
C ALA A 236 -6.08 -3.45 10.83
N PHE A 237 -5.37 -2.77 11.74
CA PHE A 237 -4.34 -1.80 11.39
C PHE A 237 -2.95 -2.46 11.24
N LEU A 238 -2.77 -3.70 11.71
CA LEU A 238 -1.51 -4.43 11.54
C LEU A 238 -1.18 -4.67 10.07
N ASP A 239 -2.17 -4.97 9.23
CA ASP A 239 -1.95 -5.20 7.79
C ASP A 239 -1.48 -3.92 7.10
N TRP A 240 -1.98 -2.77 7.55
CA TRP A 240 -1.52 -1.47 7.05
C TRP A 240 -0.06 -1.20 7.49
N LEU A 241 0.30 -1.46 8.74
CA LEU A 241 1.70 -1.34 9.20
C LEU A 241 2.63 -2.31 8.47
N ALA A 242 2.18 -3.54 8.21
CA ALA A 242 2.92 -4.54 7.46
C ALA A 242 3.24 -4.08 6.03
N SER A 243 2.30 -3.37 5.40
CA SER A 243 2.46 -2.85 4.04
C SER A 243 3.66 -1.89 3.91
N TRP A 244 4.05 -1.18 4.99
CA TRP A 244 5.22 -0.30 4.99
C TRP A 244 6.53 -1.06 4.80
N PHE A 245 6.56 -2.32 5.24
CA PHE A 245 7.68 -3.23 5.07
C PHE A 245 7.49 -4.15 3.86
N GLY A 246 6.43 -3.97 3.07
CA GLY A 246 6.10 -4.89 1.97
C GLY A 246 5.73 -6.30 2.45
N LEU A 247 5.32 -6.44 3.71
CA LEU A 247 4.87 -7.71 4.29
C LEU A 247 3.39 -7.92 3.99
N THR A 248 3.03 -9.17 3.73
CA THR A 248 1.63 -9.61 3.59
C THR A 248 1.37 -10.77 4.53
N PHE A 249 0.32 -10.66 5.34
CA PHE A 249 -0.07 -11.71 6.26
C PHE A 249 -1.18 -12.55 5.67
N ASP A 250 -1.04 -13.87 5.82
CA ASP A 250 -2.09 -14.82 5.51
C ASP A 250 -2.85 -15.24 6.79
N SER A 251 -3.98 -15.90 6.62
CA SER A 251 -4.82 -16.50 7.66
C SER A 251 -4.08 -17.46 8.60
N THR A 252 -2.97 -18.04 8.15
CA THR A 252 -2.10 -18.93 8.96
C THR A 252 -1.33 -18.21 10.06
N TRP A 253 -1.21 -16.88 9.98
CA TRP A 253 -0.50 -16.08 10.96
C TRP A 253 -1.37 -15.74 12.17
N THR A 254 -1.00 -16.26 13.34
CA THR A 254 -1.54 -15.81 14.62
C THR A 254 -1.21 -14.34 14.88
N GLU A 255 -2.09 -13.63 15.58
CA GLU A 255 -1.92 -12.21 15.93
C GLU A 255 -0.57 -11.91 16.59
N GLU A 256 -0.14 -12.75 17.54
CA GLU A 256 1.11 -12.58 18.27
C GLU A 256 2.33 -12.55 17.33
N LYS A 257 2.40 -13.53 16.40
CA LYS A 257 3.47 -13.60 15.38
C LYS A 257 3.46 -12.39 14.45
N ARG A 258 2.29 -11.89 14.05
CA ARG A 258 2.17 -10.67 13.22
C ARG A 258 2.75 -9.46 13.95
N ARG A 259 2.37 -9.27 15.21
CA ARG A 259 2.87 -8.17 16.06
C ARG A 259 4.37 -8.27 16.28
N GLN A 260 4.87 -9.46 16.58
CA GLN A 260 6.30 -9.71 16.76
C GLN A 260 7.10 -9.41 15.48
N LEU A 261 6.61 -9.86 14.31
CA LEU A 261 7.28 -9.59 13.05
C LEU A 261 7.38 -8.08 12.78
N ILE A 262 6.29 -7.32 12.96
CA ILE A 262 6.30 -5.86 12.75
C ILE A 262 7.24 -5.17 13.75
N LYS A 263 7.25 -5.62 15.01
CA LYS A 263 8.13 -5.08 16.06
C LYS A 263 9.61 -5.22 15.68
N GLU A 264 9.97 -6.35 15.09
CA GLU A 264 11.35 -6.65 14.70
C GLU A 264 11.68 -6.28 13.24
N ALA A 265 10.68 -5.88 12.44
CA ALA A 265 10.81 -5.62 11.00
C ALA A 265 11.94 -4.65 10.69
N HIS A 266 12.09 -3.56 11.43
CA HIS A 266 13.18 -2.60 11.23
C HIS A 266 14.58 -3.27 11.19
N GLN A 267 14.87 -4.22 12.08
CA GLN A 267 16.16 -4.91 12.16
C GLN A 267 16.29 -5.96 11.05
N ILE A 268 15.21 -6.69 10.77
CA ILE A 268 15.16 -7.71 9.73
C ILE A 268 15.44 -7.08 8.36
N PHE A 269 14.74 -5.99 8.04
CA PHE A 269 14.88 -5.31 6.76
C PHE A 269 16.20 -4.54 6.64
N ALA A 270 16.73 -3.99 7.73
CA ALA A 270 18.06 -3.38 7.73
C ALA A 270 19.19 -4.38 7.42
N ARG A 271 18.97 -5.68 7.70
CA ARG A 271 19.93 -6.77 7.48
C ARG A 271 19.44 -7.78 6.43
N ARG A 272 18.58 -7.34 5.51
CA ARG A 272 18.02 -8.20 4.45
C ARG A 272 19.14 -8.84 3.62
N GLY A 273 18.95 -10.09 3.20
CA GLY A 273 19.97 -10.85 2.49
C GLY A 273 21.02 -11.53 3.38
N THR A 274 20.97 -11.32 4.70
CA THR A 274 21.85 -12.03 5.65
C THR A 274 21.20 -13.32 6.17
N ARG A 275 22.04 -14.28 6.56
CA ARG A 275 21.61 -15.49 7.29
C ARG A 275 20.79 -15.14 8.53
N TRP A 276 21.15 -14.05 9.23
CA TRP A 276 20.44 -13.61 10.44
C TRP A 276 19.00 -13.20 10.14
N ALA A 277 18.79 -12.35 9.13
CA ALA A 277 17.45 -11.87 8.80
C ALA A 277 16.54 -13.03 8.35
N LEU A 278 17.05 -13.92 7.50
CA LEU A 278 16.31 -15.10 7.06
C LEU A 278 15.98 -16.03 8.23
N SER A 279 16.97 -16.29 9.09
CA SER A 279 16.77 -17.12 10.28
C SER A 279 15.68 -16.55 11.18
N ARG A 280 15.69 -15.23 11.40
CA ARG A 280 14.76 -14.59 12.33
C ARG A 280 13.32 -14.56 11.82
N VAL A 281 13.12 -14.29 10.53
CA VAL A 281 11.78 -14.32 9.92
C VAL A 281 11.17 -15.71 10.00
N LEU A 282 11.97 -16.73 9.68
CA LEU A 282 11.54 -18.13 9.75
C LEU A 282 11.24 -18.54 11.20
N GLU A 283 12.07 -18.15 12.16
CA GLU A 283 11.85 -18.40 13.59
C GLU A 283 10.54 -17.77 14.10
N ILE A 284 10.23 -16.53 13.69
CA ILE A 284 8.98 -15.87 14.09
C ILE A 284 7.77 -16.62 13.50
N TYR A 285 7.86 -17.10 12.25
CA TYR A 285 6.76 -17.81 11.60
C TYR A 285 6.57 -19.22 12.16
N THR A 286 7.63 -20.02 12.21
CA THR A 286 7.56 -21.44 12.62
C THR A 286 7.57 -21.62 14.13
N GLY A 287 8.13 -20.66 14.88
CA GLY A 287 8.42 -20.79 16.30
C GLY A 287 9.75 -21.50 16.60
N TYR A 288 10.48 -21.95 15.58
CA TYR A 288 11.72 -22.71 15.72
C TYR A 288 12.88 -22.07 14.96
N ALA A 289 14.06 -22.07 15.57
CA ALA A 289 15.27 -21.55 14.92
C ALA A 289 15.71 -22.47 13.77
N PRO A 290 15.77 -21.99 12.51
CA PRO A 290 16.25 -22.78 11.38
C PRO A 290 17.77 -22.97 11.44
N LYS A 291 18.25 -24.08 10.88
CA LYS A 291 19.67 -24.30 10.62
C LYS A 291 19.97 -24.02 9.16
N ILE A 292 20.69 -22.92 8.90
CA ILE A 292 21.10 -22.50 7.56
C ILE A 292 22.55 -22.93 7.33
N ILE A 293 22.81 -23.71 6.28
CA ILE A 293 24.14 -24.21 5.91
C ILE A 293 24.52 -23.64 4.55
N ASP A 294 25.62 -22.88 4.50
CA ASP A 294 26.16 -22.24 3.28
C ASP A 294 27.61 -22.69 2.95
N THR A 295 28.20 -23.50 3.82
CA THR A 295 29.64 -23.81 3.83
C THR A 295 29.96 -25.26 3.45
N ASP A 296 28.95 -26.02 3.02
CA ASP A 296 29.12 -27.43 2.68
C ASP A 296 29.75 -27.57 1.27
N PRO A 297 30.91 -28.25 1.14
CA PRO A 297 31.58 -28.46 -0.15
C PRO A 297 30.75 -29.22 -1.20
N SER A 298 29.68 -29.91 -0.78
CA SER A 298 28.79 -30.63 -1.68
C SER A 298 27.71 -29.76 -2.33
N LEU A 299 27.56 -28.50 -1.92
CA LEU A 299 26.57 -27.57 -2.47
C LEU A 299 27.07 -26.93 -3.77
N GLU A 300 26.13 -26.71 -4.69
CA GLU A 300 26.39 -25.90 -5.88
C GLU A 300 26.77 -24.46 -5.48
N PRO A 301 27.58 -23.76 -6.29
CA PRO A 301 27.95 -22.37 -6.02
C PRO A 301 26.72 -21.50 -5.78
N PHE A 302 26.80 -20.59 -4.80
CA PHE A 302 25.71 -19.66 -4.41
C PHE A 302 24.42 -20.35 -3.93
N THR A 303 24.49 -21.59 -3.46
CA THR A 303 23.36 -22.34 -2.90
C THR A 303 23.49 -22.48 -1.39
N PHE A 304 22.41 -22.25 -0.65
CA PHE A 304 22.36 -22.54 0.78
C PHE A 304 21.19 -23.47 1.12
N ARG A 305 21.34 -24.26 2.18
CA ARG A 305 20.32 -25.17 2.67
C ARG A 305 19.65 -24.63 3.91
N VAL A 306 18.33 -24.60 3.94
CA VAL A 306 17.51 -24.22 5.09
C VAL A 306 16.89 -25.48 5.67
N ILE A 307 17.26 -25.82 6.91
CA ILE A 307 16.73 -26.97 7.62
C ILE A 307 15.79 -26.47 8.72
N LEU A 308 14.53 -26.89 8.68
CA LEU A 308 13.53 -26.61 9.70
C LEU A 308 13.20 -27.88 10.49
N PRO A 309 13.03 -27.79 11.83
CA PRO A 309 12.58 -28.92 12.63
C PRO A 309 11.06 -29.12 12.49
N GLY A 310 10.63 -30.38 12.55
CA GLY A 310 9.24 -30.80 12.45
C GLY A 310 8.84 -31.32 11.06
N GLU A 311 7.69 -31.99 11.01
CA GLU A 311 7.17 -32.56 9.77
C GLU A 311 6.70 -31.46 8.79
N ALA A 312 6.99 -31.67 7.50
CA ALA A 312 6.61 -30.76 6.43
C ALA A 312 5.09 -30.44 6.38
N ALA A 313 4.24 -31.34 6.88
CA ALA A 313 2.79 -31.18 6.89
C ALA A 313 2.29 -30.08 7.86
N HIS A 314 3.10 -29.71 8.85
CA HIS A 314 2.75 -28.67 9.83
C HIS A 314 2.98 -27.25 9.30
N TYR A 315 3.65 -27.11 8.17
CA TYR A 315 4.03 -25.83 7.61
C TYR A 315 3.40 -25.61 6.24
N ASP A 316 2.89 -24.41 6.01
CA ASP A 316 2.56 -23.97 4.66
C ASP A 316 3.86 -23.70 3.89
N ARG A 317 4.18 -24.63 2.98
CA ARG A 317 5.37 -24.58 2.14
C ARG A 317 5.37 -23.37 1.21
N ALA A 318 4.24 -23.01 0.62
CA ALA A 318 4.17 -21.90 -0.33
C ALA A 318 4.50 -20.57 0.38
N LEU A 319 4.06 -20.42 1.62
CA LEU A 319 4.35 -19.25 2.44
C LEU A 319 5.83 -19.20 2.83
N LEU A 320 6.41 -20.33 3.28
CA LEU A 320 7.83 -20.42 3.59
C LEU A 320 8.71 -20.05 2.38
N GLU A 321 8.39 -20.60 1.21
CA GLU A 321 9.11 -20.30 -0.03
C GLU A 321 9.01 -18.82 -0.37
N ARG A 322 7.82 -18.20 -0.28
CA ARG A 322 7.66 -16.74 -0.44
C ARG A 322 8.48 -15.92 0.56
N LEU A 323 8.54 -16.33 1.83
CA LEU A 323 9.32 -15.63 2.86
C LEU A 323 10.82 -15.72 2.58
N ILE A 324 11.30 -16.90 2.18
CA ILE A 324 12.69 -17.12 1.79
C ILE A 324 13.00 -16.27 0.56
N GLU A 325 12.16 -16.32 -0.47
CA GLU A 325 12.34 -15.56 -1.70
C GLU A 325 12.36 -14.05 -1.45
N ALA A 326 11.54 -13.56 -0.52
CA ALA A 326 11.53 -12.16 -0.13
C ALA A 326 12.81 -11.74 0.61
N HIS A 327 13.50 -12.63 1.34
CA HIS A 327 14.64 -12.26 2.18
C HIS A 327 16.00 -12.73 1.67
N LYS A 328 16.04 -13.66 0.71
CA LYS A 328 17.27 -14.14 0.09
C LYS A 328 17.86 -13.10 -0.90
N PRO A 329 19.19 -13.09 -1.09
CA PRO A 329 19.81 -12.35 -2.19
C PRO A 329 19.38 -12.90 -3.57
N ALA A 330 19.20 -12.03 -4.56
CA ALA A 330 18.68 -12.39 -5.89
C ALA A 330 19.49 -13.47 -6.63
N HIS A 331 20.79 -13.58 -6.36
CA HIS A 331 21.70 -14.52 -7.02
C HIS A 331 21.91 -15.83 -6.26
N THR A 332 21.12 -16.08 -5.20
CA THR A 332 21.27 -17.28 -4.38
C THR A 332 20.13 -18.28 -4.60
N MET A 333 20.51 -19.54 -4.74
CA MET A 333 19.59 -20.67 -4.76
C MET A 333 19.43 -21.23 -3.35
N TYR A 334 18.31 -21.88 -3.08
CA TYR A 334 18.08 -22.51 -1.80
C TYR A 334 17.45 -23.89 -1.94
N SER A 335 17.75 -24.76 -0.98
CA SER A 335 17.01 -25.99 -0.75
C SER A 335 16.37 -25.96 0.64
N LEU A 336 15.09 -26.35 0.71
CA LEU A 336 14.32 -26.40 1.95
C LEU A 336 14.16 -27.87 2.35
N GLU A 337 14.68 -28.22 3.53
CA GLU A 337 14.60 -29.57 4.10
C GLU A 337 13.93 -29.52 5.47
N PHE A 338 13.17 -30.57 5.78
CA PHE A 338 12.48 -30.73 7.06
C PHE A 338 13.09 -31.92 7.79
N THR A 339 13.50 -31.70 9.04
CA THR A 339 14.00 -32.79 9.90
C THR A 339 12.91 -33.16 10.90
N PRO A 340 12.48 -34.44 10.96
CA PRO A 340 11.45 -34.88 11.89
C PRO A 340 11.86 -34.71 13.36
#